data_AF-A0A1B0CZ76-F1
#
_entry.id   AF-A0A1B0CZ76-F1
#
_cell.length_a   1.000
_cell.length_b   1.000
_cell.length_c   1.000
_cell.angle_alpha   90.00
_cell.angle_beta   90.00
_cell.angle_gamma   90.00
#
_symmetry.space_group_name_H-M   'P 1'
#
loop_
_entity.id
_entity.type
_entity.pdbx_description
1 polymer ?
#
loop_
_entity_poly.entity_id
_entity_poly.type
_entity_poly.pdbx_seq_one_letter_code
_entity_poly.pdbx_strand_id
1 'polypeptide(L)' 'MTGAIYVAGALDYETRKRYELRLAASDNLKENYTTVVIHVKDVNDNPPVFERPTYRTQITEEDDRNLPKRVLQVDDDCD' A
#
# COMPACT_ATOMS: atom_id res chain seq x y z
N MET A 1 -33.33 11.30 -6.28
CA MET A 1 -32.12 11.22 -5.44
C MET A 1 -31.19 10.19 -6.03
N THR A 2 -29.91 10.50 -6.19
CA THR A 2 -28.90 9.56 -6.69
C THR A 2 -28.02 9.13 -5.52
N GLY A 3 -27.95 7.83 -5.21
CA GLY A 3 -27.10 7.26 -4.17
C GLY A 3 -25.62 7.13 -4.60
N ALA A 4 -25.11 8.14 -5.30
CA ALA A 4 -23.76 8.11 -5.85
C ALA A 4 -22.71 8.37 -4.77
N ILE A 5 -21.63 7.59 -4.79
CA ILE A 5 -20.51 7.67 -3.86
C ILE A 5 -19.33 8.32 -4.60
N TYR A 6 -18.73 9.32 -3.96
CA TYR A 6 -17.58 10.04 -4.50
C TYR A 6 -16.46 10.06 -3.47
N VAL A 7 -15.24 10.20 -3.96
CA VAL A 7 -14.05 10.38 -3.14
C VAL A 7 -13.99 11.85 -2.69
N ALA A 8 -13.94 12.08 -1.37
CA ALA A 8 -13.96 13.43 -0.79
C ALA A 8 -12.58 14.08 -0.64
N GLY A 9 -11.50 13.29 -0.76
CA GLY A 9 -10.12 13.75 -0.59
C GLY A 9 -9.12 12.70 -1.09
N ALA A 10 -7.82 12.97 -0.94
CA ALA A 10 -6.79 12.02 -1.36
C ALA A 10 -6.95 10.67 -0.67
N LEU A 11 -6.74 9.59 -1.44
CA LEU A 11 -6.68 8.22 -0.94
C LEU A 11 -5.22 7.78 -1.02
N ASP A 12 -4.74 7.18 0.06
CA ASP A 12 -3.36 6.75 0.23
C ASP A 12 -3.39 5.30 0.71
N TYR A 13 -2.81 4.39 -0.09
CA TYR A 13 -2.91 2.95 0.14
C TYR A 13 -2.14 2.54 1.40
N GLU A 14 -0.99 3.16 1.62
CA GLU A 14 -0.06 2.99 2.73
C GLU A 14 -0.73 3.38 4.06
N THR A 15 -1.44 4.51 4.07
CA THR A 15 -2.21 4.94 5.25
C THR A 15 -3.45 4.06 5.47
N ARG A 16 -4.22 3.77 4.41
CA ARG A 16 -5.49 3.06 4.55
C ARG A 16 -5.94 2.31 3.30
N LYS A 17 -5.80 0.99 3.36
CA LYS A 17 -6.16 0.05 2.29
C LYS A 17 -7.68 -0.19 2.10
N ARG A 18 -8.50 0.04 3.14
CA ARG A 18 -9.94 -0.30 3.14
C ARG A 18 -10.82 0.70 3.90
N TYR A 19 -12.00 0.95 3.33
CA TYR A 19 -13.10 1.69 3.96
C TYR A 19 -14.37 0.83 4.02
N GLU A 20 -15.09 0.93 5.13
CA GLU A 20 -16.40 0.30 5.31
C GLU A 20 -17.44 1.38 5.55
N LEU A 21 -18.38 1.52 4.62
CA LEU A 21 -19.43 2.51 4.66
C LEU A 21 -20.76 1.82 4.97
N ARG A 22 -21.35 2.13 6.12
CA ARG A 22 -22.70 1.70 6.45
C ARG A 22 -23.70 2.73 5.92
N LEU A 23 -24.49 2.32 4.94
CA LEU A 23 -25.51 3.15 4.30
C LEU A 23 -26.88 2.82 4.89
N ALA A 24 -27.72 3.85 5.05
CA ALA A 24 -29.12 3.72 5.42
C ALA A 24 -29.98 4.25 4.27
N ALA A 25 -30.97 3.46 3.86
CA ALA A 25 -32.01 3.87 2.93
C ALA A 25 -33.34 3.88 3.68
N SER A 26 -34.03 5.03 3.69
CA SER A 26 -35.29 5.22 4.38
C SER A 26 -36.38 5.67 3.39
N ASP A 27 -37.53 5.02 3.46
CA ASP A 27 -38.74 5.40 2.72
C ASP A 27 -39.89 5.59 3.71
N ASN A 28 -39.83 6.67 4.51
CA ASN A 28 -40.81 7.24 5.48
C ASN A 28 -41.47 6.30 6.52
N LEU A 29 -41.48 4.99 6.29
CA LEU A 29 -42.11 3.90 7.04
C LEU A 29 -41.10 2.82 7.40
N LYS A 30 -40.04 2.65 6.60
CA LYS A 30 -38.98 1.67 6.83
C LYS A 30 -37.62 2.24 6.52
N GLU A 31 -36.67 1.85 7.35
CA GLU A 31 -35.25 2.07 7.15
C GLU A 31 -34.55 0.73 6.98
N ASN A 32 -33.66 0.63 6.00
CA ASN A 32 -32.84 -0.54 5.77
C ASN A 32 -31.36 -0.14 5.70
N TYR A 33 -30.49 -1.05 6.12
CA TYR A 33 -29.06 -0.81 6.21
C TYR A 33 -28.31 -1.75 5.27
N THR A 34 -27.26 -1.24 4.64
CA THR A 34 -26.31 -2.05 3.87
C THR A 34 -24.89 -1.56 4.13
N THR A 35 -23.91 -2.43 3.92
CA THR A 35 -22.49 -2.09 4.07
C THR A 35 -21.80 -2.20 2.72
N VAL A 36 -21.13 -1.12 2.32
CA VAL A 36 -20.28 -1.08 1.13
C VAL A 36 -18.82 -1.09 1.58
N VAL A 37 -18.05 -2.05 1.07
CA VAL A 37 -16.62 -2.16 1.32
C VAL A 37 -15.88 -1.60 0.11
N ILE A 38 -15.05 -0.59 0.34
CA ILE A 38 -14.22 0.05 -0.69
C ILE A 38 -12.78 -0.33 -0.45
N HIS A 39 -12.12 -0.82 -1.50
CA HIS A 39 -10.70 -1.13 -1.51
C HIS A 39 -9.96 -0.01 -2.24
N VAL A 40 -8.95 0.56 -1.59
CA VAL A 40 -8.02 1.47 -2.25
C VAL A 40 -7.09 0.63 -3.11
N LYS A 41 -6.92 1.04 -4.37
CA LYS A 41 -6.00 0.37 -5.28
C LYS A 41 -4.59 0.84 -4.99
N ASP A 42 -3.70 -0.12 -4.79
CA ASP A 42 -2.27 0.11 -4.68
C ASP A 42 -1.69 0.67 -5.98
N VAL A 43 -0.89 1.73 -5.86
CA VAL A 43 -0.17 2.38 -6.95
C VAL A 43 1.24 2.62 -6.44
N ASN A 44 2.24 2.20 -7.22
CA ASN A 44 3.64 2.46 -6.89
C ASN A 44 3.94 3.97 -7.07
N ASP A 45 3.69 4.72 -6.00
CA ASP A 45 4.05 6.13 -5.83
C ASP A 45 5.16 6.33 -4.79
N ASN A 46 5.58 5.25 -4.11
CA ASN A 46 6.73 5.22 -3.22
C ASN A 46 7.94 4.64 -3.96
N PRO A 47 8.93 5.46 -4.35
CA PRO A 47 10.15 4.94 -4.94
C PRO A 47 10.92 4.16 -3.89
N PRO A 48 11.59 3.08 -4.28
CA PRO A 48 12.31 2.29 -3.31
C PRO A 48 13.49 3.07 -2.71
N VAL A 49 13.72 2.86 -1.42
CA VAL A 49 14.73 3.57 -0.66
C VAL A 49 15.86 2.61 -0.29
N PHE A 50 17.10 3.03 -0.53
CA PHE A 50 18.25 2.29 -0.03
C PHE A 50 18.33 2.39 1.50
N GLU A 51 18.45 1.25 2.19
CA GLU A 51 18.62 1.25 3.65
C GLU A 51 19.87 2.00 4.11
N ARG A 52 20.90 2.06 3.26
CA ARG A 52 22.18 2.72 3.56
C ARG A 52 22.58 3.64 2.41
N PRO A 53 23.13 4.84 2.70
CA PRO A 53 23.69 5.71 1.67
C PRO A 53 24.95 5.11 1.02
N THR A 54 25.59 4.11 1.65
CA THR A 54 26.75 3.42 1.09
C THR A 54 26.79 1.98 1.59
N TYR A 55 26.90 1.04 0.65
CA TYR A 55 27.19 -0.36 0.94
C TYR A 55 28.67 -0.64 0.67
N ARG A 56 29.40 -1.09 1.70
CA ARG A 56 30.82 -1.44 1.58
C ARG A 56 30.98 -2.93 1.84
N THR A 57 31.56 -3.65 0.88
CA THR A 57 31.99 -5.04 1.05
C THR A 57 33.51 -5.09 0.96
N GLN A 58 34.13 -5.94 1.78
CA GLN A 58 35.55 -6.29 1.67
C GLN A 58 35.61 -7.75 1.24
N ILE A 59 36.42 -8.03 0.22
CA ILE A 59 36.58 -9.35 -0.39
C ILE A 59 38.06 -9.67 -0.30
N THR A 60 38.39 -10.82 0.28
CA THR A 60 39.75 -11.38 0.24
C THR A 60 39.85 -12.33 -0.95
N GLU A 61 41.04 -12.48 -1.53
CA GLU A 61 41.26 -13.33 -2.71
C GLU A 61 40.92 -14.81 -2.48
N GLU A 62 40.78 -15.24 -1.21
CA GLU A 62 40.34 -16.58 -0.82
C GLU A 62 38.82 -16.79 -0.96
N ASP A 63 38.05 -15.69 -1.03
CA ASP A 63 36.57 -15.62 -1.04
C ASP A 63 35.98 -15.65 -2.48
N ASP A 64 36.84 -15.86 -3.49
CA ASP A 64 36.51 -15.71 -4.92
C ASP A 64 35.73 -16.90 -5.51
N ARG A 65 35.61 -18.00 -4.75
CA ARG A 65 35.10 -19.27 -5.30
C ARG A 65 33.59 -19.46 -5.24
N ASN A 66 32.80 -18.59 -4.60
CA ASN A 66 31.35 -18.85 -4.50
C ASN A 66 30.37 -17.73 -4.09
N LEU A 67 30.57 -16.45 -4.43
CA LEU A 67 29.61 -15.42 -3.97
C LEU A 67 28.87 -14.65 -5.08
N PRO A 68 27.54 -14.80 -5.22
CA PRO A 68 26.71 -13.72 -5.75
C PRO A 68 26.58 -12.63 -4.67
N LYS A 69 27.39 -11.57 -4.75
CA LYS A 69 27.29 -10.41 -3.85
C LYS A 69 26.11 -9.53 -4.29
N ARG A 70 24.88 -9.92 -3.92
CA ARG A 70 23.70 -9.06 -4.07
C ARG A 70 23.74 -7.97 -3.00
N VAL A 71 24.02 -6.74 -3.42
CA VAL A 71 24.11 -5.55 -2.55
C VAL A 71 22.88 -4.64 -2.64
N LEU A 72 21.88 -5.03 -3.43
CA LEU A 72 20.63 -4.29 -3.59
C LEU A 72 19.49 -5.11 -2.99
N GLN A 73 19.01 -4.66 -1.84
CA GLN A 73 17.63 -4.87 -1.39
C GLN A 73 16.93 -3.52 -1.56
N VAL A 74 15.88 -3.55 -2.36
CA VAL A 74 15.09 -2.42 -2.80
C VAL A 74 13.69 -2.88 -2.43
N ASP A 75 13.30 -2.62 -1.19
CA ASP A 75 11.94 -2.91 -0.72
C ASP A 75 11.02 -1.84 -1.28
N ASP A 76 9.97 -2.30 -1.96
CA ASP A 76 8.87 -1.48 -2.48
C ASP A 76 7.82 -1.24 -1.38
N ASP A 77 7.92 -1.95 -0.24
CA ASP A 77 6.89 -1.96 0.79
C ASP A 77 7.51 -1.75 2.17
N CYS A 78 7.15 -0.65 2.82
CA CYS A 78 7.36 -0.49 4.24
C CYS A 78 6.34 -1.37 4.98
N ASP A 79 6.76 -2.56 5.41
CA ASP A 79 6.20 -3.25 6.59
C ASP A 79 7.24 -3.21 7.73
#